data_AF-A0A2J6HE80-F1
#
_entry.id   AF-A0A2J6HE80-F1
#
_cell.length_a   1.000
_cell.length_b   1.000
_cell.length_c   1.000
_cell.angle_alpha   90.00
_cell.angle_beta   90.00
_cell.angle_gamma   90.00
#
_symmetry.space_group_name_H-M   'P 1'
#
loop_
_entity.id
_entity.type
_entity.pdbx_description
1 polymer ?
#
loop_
_entity_poly.entity_id
_entity_poly.type
_entity_poly.pdbx_seq_one_letter_code
_entity_poly.pdbx_strand_id
1 'polypeptide(L)'
;MKGADYKLDIALSLRSRRVLHKIMEENPWFSNILRNSDTYQEAEEEISHYCMSLLKKSPEAIKYYNGEVSGRKAYKRLRWKDLGLIRMLDYITHSGLQLEDPNQGGKIITNQPIKLIWEAVHNKRGGARYAFFQDMMHLLRQISGKLENVRPTREKVEKWMDSYLCGLDGRIIKFHEINKKRILEILIEKMDKGEMSHPRFTFDESMNDEQKMERAMEWWEDHTFHLSFAIRDPELINEMLSYSLEEKQMVIMRDAQAKGIPFFVTPYYLSLLNVYAPDFAVGSDLAIRDYIFYSRELVEEFGNISAWEKEDIVEAGKPNAAGWILPTDENVHRRYPFVAILIPDNMGRACGGLCASCQRMYDFQRGSLNFQLDKLKPTERWSEKLVKIMDYFEQDSQLRDILITGGDALMASDKSLKKVLDAVYDMAVRKKEANKKRPDGKKYAELLRVRLGTRLPVYLPQRVNDGLIEVLREFKEKAKKIGIKQFVIQTHFESPLELTPASEKAVRKLLSAGWMVTNQLVFTVSASRRGHTS
;
A
#
# COMPACT_ATOMS: atom_id res chain seq x y z
N MET A 1 -3.46 30.45 -9.02
CA MET A 1 -4.90 30.34 -8.74
C MET A 1 -5.62 29.72 -9.93
N LYS A 2 -5.86 28.41 -9.90
CA LYS A 2 -6.87 27.73 -10.72
C LYS A 2 -7.56 26.77 -9.76
N GLY A 3 -8.72 27.18 -9.23
CA GLY A 3 -9.50 26.35 -8.31
C GLY A 3 -9.88 25.05 -9.00
N ALA A 4 -9.83 23.95 -8.26
CA ALA A 4 -10.36 22.66 -8.71
C ALA A 4 -11.88 22.65 -8.55
N ASP A 5 -12.55 23.67 -9.10
CA ASP A 5 -13.95 23.49 -9.45
C ASP A 5 -13.98 22.44 -10.55
N TYR A 6 -14.90 21.48 -10.39
CA TYR A 6 -15.33 20.68 -11.54
C TYR A 6 -15.52 21.65 -12.70
N LYS A 7 -14.86 21.41 -13.84
CA LYS A 7 -15.09 22.24 -15.02
C LYS A 7 -16.53 22.00 -15.45
N LEU A 8 -17.45 22.80 -14.90
CA LEU A 8 -18.89 22.65 -15.07
C LEU A 8 -19.27 22.81 -16.54
N ASP A 9 -18.41 23.43 -17.35
CA ASP A 9 -18.57 23.56 -18.80
C ASP A 9 -18.30 22.28 -19.60
N ILE A 10 -17.79 21.20 -18.98
CA ILE A 10 -17.51 19.94 -19.68
C ILE A 10 -18.77 19.11 -19.85
N ALA A 11 -19.02 18.68 -21.10
CA ALA A 11 -20.09 17.76 -21.42
C ALA A 11 -19.92 16.39 -20.76
N LEU A 12 -21.02 15.83 -20.28
CA LEU A 12 -21.03 14.49 -19.69
C LEU A 12 -20.72 13.40 -20.72
N SER A 13 -19.92 12.41 -20.34
CA SER A 13 -19.69 11.21 -21.15
C SER A 13 -21.00 10.44 -21.41
N LEU A 14 -21.07 9.68 -22.52
CA LEU A 14 -22.23 8.83 -22.82
C LEU A 14 -22.54 7.85 -21.68
N ARG A 15 -21.52 7.28 -21.05
CA ARG A 15 -21.70 6.37 -19.89
C ARG A 15 -22.31 7.10 -18.70
N SER A 16 -21.83 8.31 -18.39
CA SER A 16 -22.39 9.15 -17.32
C SER A 16 -23.86 9.49 -17.58
N ARG A 17 -24.20 9.89 -18.81
CA ARG A 17 -25.59 10.21 -19.21
C ARG A 17 -26.54 9.03 -19.06
N ARG A 18 -26.10 7.82 -19.42
CA ARG A 18 -26.89 6.59 -19.24
C ARG A 18 -27.21 6.33 -17.76
N VAL A 19 -26.24 6.52 -16.88
CA VAL A 19 -26.46 6.35 -15.43
C VAL A 19 -27.35 7.46 -14.88
N LEU A 20 -27.16 8.71 -15.32
CA LEU A 20 -28.03 9.82 -14.93
C LEU A 20 -29.48 9.57 -15.34
N HIS A 21 -29.73 9.12 -16.57
CA HIS A 21 -31.08 8.78 -17.01
C HIS A 21 -31.71 7.73 -16.09
N LYS A 22 -30.95 6.68 -15.75
CA LYS A 22 -31.38 5.63 -14.83
C LYS A 22 -31.64 6.15 -13.42
N ILE A 23 -30.84 7.11 -12.92
CA ILE A 23 -31.09 7.81 -11.66
C ILE A 23 -32.46 8.49 -11.69
N MET A 24 -32.72 9.28 -12.73
CA MET A 24 -33.95 10.07 -12.85
C MET A 24 -35.18 9.17 -12.99
N GLU A 25 -35.08 8.09 -13.75
CA GLU A 25 -36.13 7.09 -13.95
C GLU A 25 -36.43 6.30 -12.66
N GLU A 26 -35.40 5.84 -11.95
CA GLU A 26 -35.58 5.03 -10.75
C GLU A 26 -36.02 5.83 -9.52
N ASN A 27 -35.86 7.16 -9.53
CA ASN A 27 -36.10 8.03 -8.39
C ASN A 27 -36.95 9.25 -8.78
N PRO A 28 -38.26 9.06 -9.04
CA PRO A 28 -39.14 10.15 -9.47
C PRO A 28 -39.19 11.34 -8.50
N TRP A 29 -39.14 11.08 -7.18
CA TRP A 29 -39.11 12.13 -6.16
C TRP A 29 -37.90 13.07 -6.34
N PHE A 30 -36.72 12.47 -6.57
CA PHE A 30 -35.46 13.18 -6.72
C PHE A 30 -35.40 13.89 -8.08
N SER A 31 -35.87 13.21 -9.14
CA SER A 31 -36.01 13.80 -10.46
C SER A 31 -36.94 15.01 -10.46
N ASN A 32 -38.06 14.95 -9.73
CA ASN A 32 -39.02 16.04 -9.67
C ASN A 32 -38.42 17.26 -8.96
N ILE A 33 -37.76 17.07 -7.82
CA ILE A 33 -37.06 18.16 -7.13
C ILE A 33 -36.04 18.78 -8.06
N LEU A 34 -35.12 17.97 -8.62
CA LEU A 34 -34.08 18.49 -9.50
C LEU A 34 -34.63 19.24 -10.70
N ARG A 35 -35.72 18.83 -11.33
CA ARG A 35 -36.26 19.51 -12.54
C ARG A 35 -37.00 20.81 -12.24
N ASN A 36 -37.52 20.96 -11.03
CA ASN A 36 -38.39 22.08 -10.66
C ASN A 36 -37.65 23.14 -9.83
N SER A 37 -36.45 22.85 -9.33
CA SER A 37 -35.64 23.82 -8.60
C SER A 37 -34.86 24.73 -9.56
N ASP A 38 -35.03 26.04 -9.41
CA ASP A 38 -34.35 27.06 -10.21
C ASP A 38 -32.85 27.14 -9.89
N THR A 39 -32.46 26.71 -8.68
CA THR A 39 -31.07 26.68 -8.22
C THR A 39 -30.72 25.34 -7.57
N TYR A 40 -29.42 25.01 -7.51
CA TYR A 40 -28.99 23.80 -6.81
C TYR A 40 -29.21 23.89 -5.30
N GLN A 41 -29.18 25.09 -4.71
CA GLN A 41 -29.45 25.31 -3.28
C GLN A 41 -30.90 25.00 -2.95
N GLU A 42 -31.84 25.45 -3.79
CA GLU A 42 -33.25 25.09 -3.66
C GLU A 42 -33.44 23.56 -3.76
N ALA A 43 -32.74 22.90 -4.69
CA ALA A 43 -32.76 21.45 -4.78
C ALA A 43 -32.21 20.79 -3.51
N GLU A 44 -31.11 21.29 -2.94
CA GLU A 44 -30.54 20.81 -1.67
C GLU A 44 -31.53 20.95 -0.50
N GLU A 45 -32.21 22.08 -0.38
CA GLU A 45 -33.23 22.33 0.65
C GLU A 45 -34.41 21.34 0.53
N GLU A 46 -34.96 21.18 -0.67
CA GLU A 46 -36.07 20.26 -0.92
C GLU A 46 -35.69 18.79 -0.72
N ILE A 47 -34.49 18.39 -1.17
CA ILE A 47 -33.96 17.03 -0.90
C ILE A 47 -33.76 16.81 0.60
N SER A 48 -33.25 17.81 1.31
CA SER A 48 -33.05 17.76 2.76
C SER A 48 -34.38 17.58 3.49
N HIS A 49 -35.40 18.39 3.15
CA HIS A 49 -36.75 18.26 3.69
C HIS A 49 -37.34 16.87 3.44
N TYR A 50 -37.21 16.36 2.21
CA TYR A 50 -37.68 15.02 1.87
C TYR A 50 -36.98 13.94 2.70
N CYS A 51 -35.64 13.95 2.76
CA CYS A 51 -34.86 12.97 3.51
C CYS A 51 -35.15 13.03 5.01
N MET A 52 -35.24 14.24 5.57
CA MET A 52 -35.56 14.47 6.97
C MET A 52 -36.97 13.96 7.33
N SER A 53 -37.95 14.15 6.44
CA SER A 53 -39.31 13.63 6.63
C SER A 53 -39.34 12.10 6.72
N LEU A 54 -38.45 11.40 6.00
CA LEU A 54 -38.30 9.96 6.06
C LEU A 54 -37.51 9.52 7.30
N LEU A 55 -36.46 10.25 7.65
CA LEU A 55 -35.60 9.94 8.80
C LEU A 55 -36.38 10.06 10.13
N LYS A 56 -37.25 11.07 10.26
CA LYS A 56 -38.13 11.27 11.44
C LYS A 56 -39.07 10.08 11.71
N LYS A 57 -39.31 9.21 10.73
CA LYS A 57 -40.07 7.96 10.91
C LYS A 57 -39.25 6.85 11.61
N SER A 58 -37.96 7.08 11.87
CA SER A 58 -37.04 6.17 12.54
C SER A 58 -36.48 6.83 13.81
N PRO A 59 -37.05 6.54 14.99
CA PRO A 59 -36.61 7.13 16.26
C PRO A 59 -35.12 6.91 16.56
N GLU A 60 -34.58 5.75 16.21
CA GLU A 60 -33.17 5.43 16.39
C GLU A 60 -32.27 6.25 15.46
N ALA A 61 -32.70 6.44 14.21
CA ALA A 61 -31.90 7.15 13.22
C ALA A 61 -31.87 8.65 13.47
N ILE A 62 -32.99 9.26 13.87
CA ILE A 62 -33.03 10.69 14.18
C ILE A 62 -32.18 11.02 15.41
N LYS A 63 -32.23 10.19 16.46
CA LYS A 63 -31.36 10.34 17.64
C LYS A 63 -29.88 10.21 17.30
N TYR A 64 -29.55 9.29 16.39
CA TYR A 64 -28.16 9.12 15.94
C TYR A 64 -27.69 10.32 15.13
N TYR A 65 -28.51 10.80 14.19
CA TYR A 65 -28.22 11.95 13.35
C TYR A 65 -28.03 13.24 14.17
N ASN A 66 -28.88 13.46 15.18
CA ASN A 66 -28.77 14.61 16.08
C ASN A 66 -27.59 14.52 17.08
N GLY A 67 -26.86 13.40 17.10
CA GLY A 67 -25.78 13.17 18.06
C GLY A 67 -26.25 12.83 19.49
N GLU A 68 -27.55 12.63 19.71
CA GLU A 68 -28.12 12.22 21.01
C GLU A 68 -27.66 10.82 21.43
N VAL A 69 -27.39 9.95 20.45
CA VAL A 69 -26.75 8.65 20.64
C VAL A 69 -25.59 8.47 19.68
N SER A 70 -24.51 7.86 20.13
CA SER A 70 -23.30 7.68 19.32
C SER A 70 -22.64 6.31 19.54
N GLY A 71 -21.63 6.01 18.74
CA GLY A 71 -20.82 4.81 18.84
C GLY A 71 -21.40 3.56 18.17
N ARG A 72 -20.60 2.48 18.21
CA ARG A 72 -20.82 1.26 17.42
C ARG A 72 -22.16 0.57 17.68
N LYS A 73 -22.66 0.61 18.92
CA LYS A 73 -23.94 0.00 19.28
C LYS A 73 -25.12 0.73 18.64
N ALA A 74 -25.11 2.07 18.67
CA ALA A 74 -26.15 2.88 18.05
C ALA A 74 -26.11 2.74 16.52
N TYR A 75 -24.91 2.82 15.92
CA TYR A 75 -24.72 2.62 14.48
C TYR A 75 -25.29 1.26 13.99
N LYS A 76 -25.05 0.17 14.72
CA LYS A 76 -25.53 -1.17 14.37
C LYS A 76 -27.06 -1.32 14.42
N ARG A 77 -27.78 -0.41 15.08
CA ARG A 77 -29.24 -0.41 15.14
C ARG A 77 -29.88 0.30 13.95
N LEU A 78 -29.12 1.08 13.19
CA LEU A 78 -29.62 1.80 12.03
C LEU A 78 -29.99 0.82 10.92
N ARG A 79 -31.15 1.06 10.29
CA ARG A 79 -31.55 0.29 9.12
C ARG A 79 -30.71 0.71 7.92
N TRP A 80 -30.57 -0.17 6.93
CA TRP A 80 -29.79 0.14 5.73
C TRP A 80 -30.26 1.40 5.00
N LYS A 81 -31.58 1.61 4.92
CA LYS A 81 -32.19 2.82 4.37
C LYS A 81 -31.86 4.07 5.19
N ASP A 82 -31.84 3.97 6.52
CA ASP A 82 -31.54 5.09 7.42
C ASP A 82 -30.12 5.60 7.20
N LEU A 83 -29.16 4.71 6.98
CA LEU A 83 -27.78 5.06 6.64
C LEU A 83 -27.69 5.84 5.33
N GLY A 84 -28.50 5.49 4.33
CA GLY A 84 -28.57 6.23 3.06
C GLY A 84 -29.15 7.63 3.24
N LEU A 85 -30.19 7.77 4.06
CA LEU A 85 -30.79 9.07 4.39
C LEU A 85 -29.80 9.97 5.13
N ILE A 86 -29.13 9.43 6.15
CA ILE A 86 -28.09 10.15 6.90
C ILE A 86 -26.97 10.60 5.96
N ARG A 87 -26.46 9.72 5.08
CA ARG A 87 -25.40 10.09 4.12
C ARG A 87 -25.82 11.20 3.16
N MET A 88 -27.07 11.20 2.67
CA MET A 88 -27.59 12.28 1.82
C MET A 88 -27.68 13.60 2.58
N LEU A 89 -28.16 13.57 3.84
CA LEU A 89 -28.20 14.75 4.69
C LEU A 89 -26.80 15.27 4.99
N ASP A 90 -25.84 14.40 5.31
CA ASP A 90 -24.44 14.78 5.54
C ASP A 90 -23.83 15.46 4.31
N TYR A 91 -24.12 14.98 3.10
CA TYR A 91 -23.70 15.61 1.84
C TYR A 91 -24.22 17.03 1.70
N ILE A 92 -25.47 17.28 2.09
CA ILE A 92 -26.12 18.60 2.01
C ILE A 92 -25.61 19.51 3.14
N THR A 93 -25.55 19.03 4.38
CA THR A 93 -25.07 19.79 5.54
C THR A 93 -23.63 20.28 5.36
N HIS A 94 -22.79 19.50 4.69
CA HIS A 94 -21.40 19.87 4.41
C HIS A 94 -21.22 20.36 2.97
N SER A 95 -22.29 20.72 2.26
CA SER A 95 -22.20 21.34 0.94
C SER A 95 -21.55 22.71 1.03
N GLY A 96 -20.66 23.03 0.09
CA GLY A 96 -19.85 24.25 0.11
C GLY A 96 -18.58 24.18 0.96
N LEU A 97 -18.36 23.08 1.71
CA LEU A 97 -17.10 22.88 2.44
C LEU A 97 -15.90 22.92 1.48
N GLN A 98 -14.96 23.82 1.76
CA GLN A 98 -13.72 23.97 1.01
C GLN A 98 -12.58 23.27 1.75
N LEU A 99 -11.94 22.33 1.06
CA LEU A 99 -10.82 21.56 1.59
C LEU A 99 -9.60 21.76 0.69
N GLU A 100 -8.46 22.04 1.29
CA GLU A 100 -7.18 22.02 0.60
C GLU A 100 -6.72 20.56 0.43
N ASP A 101 -6.49 20.13 -0.82
CA ASP A 101 -5.96 18.80 -1.13
C ASP A 101 -4.43 18.86 -1.30
N PRO A 102 -3.66 18.41 -0.29
CA PRO A 102 -2.19 18.41 -0.37
C PRO A 102 -1.65 17.44 -1.43
N ASN A 103 -2.45 16.49 -1.91
CA ASN A 103 -2.06 15.53 -2.95
C ASN A 103 -2.25 16.09 -4.37
N GLN A 104 -2.80 17.31 -4.49
CA GLN A 104 -2.95 18.00 -5.77
C GLN A 104 -2.32 19.40 -5.73
N GLY A 105 -1.25 19.56 -4.95
CA GLY A 105 -0.51 20.83 -4.83
C GLY A 105 -1.30 21.92 -4.08
N GLY A 106 -2.05 21.56 -3.05
CA GLY A 106 -2.80 22.52 -2.23
C GLY A 106 -4.02 23.10 -2.93
N LYS A 107 -4.59 22.38 -3.91
CA LYS A 107 -5.80 22.83 -4.60
C LYS A 107 -6.98 22.83 -3.63
N ILE A 108 -7.75 23.91 -3.64
CA ILE A 108 -9.02 23.97 -2.93
C ILE A 108 -10.07 23.19 -3.73
N ILE A 109 -10.67 22.19 -3.09
CA ILE A 109 -11.78 21.39 -3.57
C ILE A 109 -13.03 21.80 -2.79
N THR A 110 -14.12 22.08 -3.49
CA THR A 110 -15.41 22.40 -2.87
C THR A 110 -16.33 21.18 -2.92
N ASN A 111 -16.84 20.74 -1.78
CA ASN A 111 -17.80 19.64 -1.69
C ASN A 111 -19.20 20.12 -2.12
N GLN A 112 -19.66 19.78 -3.33
CA GLN A 112 -20.98 20.18 -3.84
C GLN A 112 -21.65 19.06 -4.67
N PRO A 113 -21.94 17.87 -4.09
CA PRO A 113 -22.41 16.72 -4.85
C PRO A 113 -23.76 16.94 -5.53
N ILE A 114 -24.71 17.64 -4.89
CA ILE A 114 -26.03 17.89 -5.46
C ILE A 114 -25.95 18.86 -6.64
N LYS A 115 -25.14 19.91 -6.54
CA LYS A 115 -24.84 20.83 -7.64
C LYS A 115 -24.40 20.09 -8.90
N LEU A 116 -23.51 19.11 -8.78
CA LEU A 116 -23.03 18.35 -9.94
C LEU A 116 -24.14 17.60 -10.68
N ILE A 117 -25.14 17.09 -9.95
CA ILE A 117 -26.29 16.42 -10.56
C ILE A 117 -27.27 17.46 -11.13
N TRP A 118 -27.52 18.54 -10.40
CA TRP A 118 -28.39 19.63 -10.85
C TRP A 118 -27.88 20.23 -12.18
N GLU A 119 -26.58 20.51 -12.28
CA GLU A 119 -25.91 20.95 -13.52
C GLU A 119 -26.03 19.92 -14.64
N ALA A 120 -25.91 18.64 -14.30
CA ALA A 120 -26.05 17.54 -15.25
C ALA A 120 -27.46 17.44 -15.84
N VAL A 121 -28.49 17.78 -15.06
CA VAL A 121 -29.89 17.77 -15.48
C VAL A 121 -30.24 18.99 -16.32
N HIS A 122 -29.88 20.20 -15.87
CA HIS A 122 -30.27 21.44 -16.55
C HIS A 122 -29.39 21.77 -17.75
N ASN A 123 -28.08 21.62 -17.59
CA ASN A 123 -27.10 22.12 -18.55
C ASN A 123 -26.48 21.01 -19.39
N LYS A 124 -26.78 19.74 -19.10
CA LYS A 124 -26.16 18.54 -19.74
C LYS A 124 -24.63 18.53 -19.64
N ARG A 125 -24.10 19.26 -18.66
CA ARG A 125 -22.69 19.48 -18.33
C ARG A 125 -22.50 19.36 -16.81
N GLY A 126 -21.34 19.65 -16.24
CA GLY A 126 -21.15 19.59 -14.78
C GLY A 126 -19.89 18.86 -14.30
N GLY A 127 -19.00 18.47 -15.21
CA GLY A 127 -17.65 17.95 -14.87
C GLY A 127 -17.58 16.61 -14.10
N ALA A 128 -18.71 16.08 -13.62
CA ALA A 128 -18.77 14.82 -12.88
C ALA A 128 -18.51 13.59 -13.78
N ARG A 129 -17.78 12.62 -13.24
CA ARG A 129 -17.36 11.39 -13.95
C ARG A 129 -18.35 10.24 -13.70
N TYR A 130 -18.26 9.20 -14.54
CA TYR A 130 -19.13 8.01 -14.47
C TYR A 130 -19.23 7.40 -13.06
N ALA A 131 -18.11 7.28 -12.35
CA ALA A 131 -18.06 6.71 -11.01
C ALA A 131 -18.90 7.50 -9.99
N PHE A 132 -18.91 8.83 -10.09
CA PHE A 132 -19.74 9.68 -9.24
C PHE A 132 -21.23 9.38 -9.43
N PHE A 133 -21.70 9.30 -10.68
CA PHE A 133 -23.09 8.94 -10.96
C PHE A 133 -23.42 7.51 -10.51
N GLN A 134 -22.48 6.57 -10.57
CA GLN A 134 -22.70 5.24 -10.01
C GLN A 134 -22.89 5.27 -8.49
N ASP A 135 -22.03 5.97 -7.75
CA ASP A 135 -22.16 6.10 -6.29
C ASP A 135 -23.51 6.73 -5.92
N MET A 136 -23.90 7.81 -6.60
CA MET A 136 -25.20 8.47 -6.38
C MET A 136 -26.39 7.58 -6.71
N MET A 137 -26.31 6.79 -7.79
CA MET A 137 -27.34 5.79 -8.10
C MET A 137 -27.47 4.75 -6.98
N HIS A 138 -26.36 4.24 -6.45
CA HIS A 138 -26.39 3.26 -5.36
C HIS A 138 -26.91 3.85 -4.06
N LEU A 139 -26.56 5.10 -3.73
CA LEU A 139 -27.11 5.84 -2.59
C LEU A 139 -28.63 6.03 -2.71
N LEU A 140 -29.12 6.44 -3.88
CA LEU A 140 -30.55 6.61 -4.12
C LEU A 140 -31.31 5.27 -4.10
N ARG A 141 -30.71 4.19 -4.58
CA ARG A 141 -31.27 2.83 -4.42
C ARG A 141 -31.30 2.39 -2.95
N GLN A 142 -30.30 2.75 -2.16
CA GLN A 142 -30.30 2.51 -0.71
C GLN A 142 -31.45 3.27 -0.02
N ILE A 143 -31.63 4.55 -0.35
CA ILE A 143 -32.71 5.41 0.20
C ILE A 143 -34.10 4.91 -0.21
N SER A 144 -34.27 4.49 -1.47
CA SER A 144 -35.55 3.95 -1.96
C SER A 144 -35.83 2.53 -1.48
N GLY A 145 -34.84 1.83 -0.92
CA GLY A 145 -34.94 0.43 -0.53
C GLY A 145 -34.74 -0.57 -1.66
N LYS A 146 -34.42 -0.10 -2.88
CA LYS A 146 -34.08 -0.94 -4.05
C LYS A 146 -32.74 -1.65 -3.91
N LEU A 147 -31.82 -1.12 -3.09
CA LEU A 147 -30.55 -1.76 -2.77
C LEU A 147 -30.65 -2.45 -1.42
N GLU A 148 -30.61 -3.78 -1.42
CA GLU A 148 -30.59 -4.59 -0.21
C GLU A 148 -29.17 -4.71 0.37
N ASN A 149 -29.07 -4.74 1.70
CA ASN A 149 -27.81 -5.03 2.39
C ASN A 149 -27.69 -6.54 2.64
N VAL A 150 -27.34 -7.28 1.58
CA VAL A 150 -27.12 -8.72 1.67
C VAL A 150 -25.66 -8.98 2.06
N ARG A 151 -25.44 -9.43 3.29
CA ARG A 151 -24.13 -9.95 3.69
C ARG A 151 -23.95 -11.34 3.08
N PRO A 152 -22.83 -11.60 2.37
CA PRO A 152 -22.58 -12.91 1.82
C PRO A 152 -22.46 -13.94 2.96
N THR A 153 -22.97 -15.15 2.72
CA THR A 153 -22.71 -16.29 3.61
C THR A 153 -21.24 -16.67 3.55
N ARG A 154 -20.75 -17.37 4.56
CA ARG A 154 -19.38 -17.91 4.58
C ARG A 154 -19.08 -18.75 3.33
N GLU A 155 -19.97 -19.68 3.00
CA GLU A 155 -19.88 -20.52 1.79
C GLU A 155 -19.78 -19.68 0.50
N LYS A 156 -20.51 -18.56 0.43
CA LYS A 156 -20.44 -17.67 -0.73
C LYS A 156 -19.09 -16.98 -0.85
N VAL A 157 -18.50 -16.58 0.28
CA VAL A 157 -17.16 -15.98 0.35
C VAL A 157 -16.10 -17.02 -0.04
N GLU A 158 -16.17 -18.23 0.52
CA GLU A 158 -15.26 -19.34 0.19
C GLU A 158 -15.33 -19.66 -1.32
N LYS A 159 -16.52 -19.75 -1.90
CA LYS A 159 -16.68 -19.93 -3.36
C LYS A 159 -16.06 -18.79 -4.18
N TRP A 160 -16.10 -17.55 -3.70
CA TRP A 160 -15.43 -16.44 -4.37
C TRP A 160 -13.91 -16.55 -4.24
N MET A 161 -13.39 -16.98 -3.08
CA MET A 161 -11.96 -17.22 -2.88
C MET A 161 -11.45 -18.34 -3.80
N ASP A 162 -12.19 -19.46 -3.88
CA ASP A 162 -11.85 -20.61 -4.73
C ASP A 162 -11.81 -20.28 -6.23
N SER A 163 -12.38 -19.14 -6.62
CA SER A 163 -12.33 -18.64 -8.00
C SER A 163 -10.96 -18.04 -8.37
N TYR A 164 -10.08 -17.81 -7.39
CA TYR A 164 -8.71 -17.33 -7.63
C TYR A 164 -7.70 -18.43 -7.35
N LEU A 165 -6.88 -18.71 -8.35
CA LEU A 165 -5.79 -19.66 -8.19
C LEU A 165 -4.70 -19.07 -7.30
N CYS A 166 -4.18 -19.94 -6.43
CA CYS A 166 -3.04 -19.66 -5.58
C CYS A 166 -1.74 -20.05 -6.28
N GLY A 167 -0.63 -19.40 -5.93
CA GLY A 167 0.72 -19.76 -6.40
C GLY A 167 1.16 -21.17 -6.00
N LEU A 168 0.43 -21.85 -5.12
CA LEU A 168 0.61 -23.25 -4.74
C LEU A 168 -0.17 -24.24 -5.64
N ASP A 169 -1.05 -23.77 -6.54
CA ASP A 169 -1.71 -24.65 -7.51
C ASP A 169 -0.67 -25.25 -8.47
N GLY A 170 -0.70 -26.57 -8.66
CA GLY A 170 0.30 -27.27 -9.47
C GLY A 170 0.39 -26.80 -10.93
N ARG A 171 -0.68 -26.23 -11.49
CA ARG A 171 -0.65 -25.62 -12.84
C ARG A 171 0.06 -24.28 -12.82
N ILE A 172 -0.18 -23.47 -11.79
CA ILE A 172 0.49 -22.17 -11.59
C ILE A 172 1.98 -22.37 -11.32
N ILE A 173 2.36 -23.37 -10.50
CA ILE A 173 3.76 -23.73 -10.26
C ILE A 173 4.48 -24.04 -11.57
N LYS A 174 3.91 -24.92 -12.40
CA LYS A 174 4.50 -25.26 -13.72
C LYS A 174 4.64 -24.02 -14.60
N PHE A 175 3.67 -23.13 -14.56
CA PHE A 175 3.70 -21.90 -15.34
C PHE A 175 4.80 -20.93 -14.86
N HIS A 176 4.97 -20.77 -13.54
CA HIS A 176 6.08 -20.00 -12.98
C HIS A 176 7.45 -20.62 -13.31
N GLU A 177 7.57 -21.96 -13.37
CA GLU A 177 8.82 -22.62 -13.81
C GLU A 177 9.14 -22.33 -15.29
N ILE A 178 8.13 -22.28 -16.17
CA ILE A 178 8.31 -21.86 -17.57
C ILE A 178 8.80 -20.41 -17.64
N ASN A 179 8.19 -19.51 -16.87
CA ASN A 179 8.62 -18.11 -16.79
C ASN A 179 10.04 -17.95 -16.27
N LYS A 180 10.39 -18.68 -15.21
CA LYS A 180 11.73 -18.73 -14.62
C LYS A 180 12.75 -19.17 -15.68
N LYS A 181 12.49 -20.27 -16.39
CA LYS A 181 13.39 -20.76 -17.44
C LYS A 181 13.61 -19.71 -18.53
N ARG A 182 12.53 -19.11 -19.05
CA ARG A 182 12.62 -18.02 -20.04
C ARG A 182 13.50 -16.87 -19.55
N ILE A 183 13.27 -16.39 -18.34
CA ILE A 183 14.04 -15.27 -17.77
C ILE A 183 15.52 -15.65 -17.68
N LEU A 184 15.83 -16.88 -17.26
CA LEU A 184 17.21 -17.37 -17.23
C LEU A 184 17.84 -17.45 -18.63
N GLU A 185 17.10 -17.92 -19.65
CA GLU A 185 17.57 -17.95 -21.04
C GLU A 185 17.97 -16.55 -21.52
N ILE A 186 17.13 -15.53 -21.28
CA ILE A 186 17.41 -14.13 -21.63
C ILE A 186 18.65 -13.62 -20.88
N LEU A 187 18.76 -13.90 -19.58
CA LEU A 187 19.91 -13.49 -18.78
C LEU A 187 21.21 -14.15 -19.27
N ILE A 188 21.18 -15.44 -19.60
CA ILE A 188 22.33 -16.18 -20.16
C ILE A 188 22.75 -15.56 -21.49
N GLU A 189 21.81 -15.32 -22.41
CA GLU A 189 22.09 -14.71 -23.70
C GLU A 189 22.75 -13.33 -23.57
N LYS A 190 22.25 -12.49 -22.65
CA LYS A 190 22.84 -11.17 -22.38
C LYS A 190 24.22 -11.25 -21.76
N MET A 191 24.46 -12.24 -20.90
CA MET A 191 25.78 -12.49 -20.32
C MET A 191 26.79 -12.93 -21.39
N ASP A 192 26.39 -13.83 -22.28
CA ASP A 192 27.23 -14.31 -23.39
C ASP A 192 27.57 -13.19 -24.39
N LYS A 193 26.64 -12.26 -24.62
CA LYS A 193 26.86 -11.06 -25.44
C LYS A 193 27.69 -9.97 -24.74
N GLY A 194 27.98 -10.14 -23.44
CA GLY A 194 28.66 -9.12 -22.64
C GLY A 194 27.81 -7.89 -22.30
N GLU A 195 26.50 -7.94 -22.55
CA GLU A 195 25.53 -6.88 -22.20
C GLU A 195 25.32 -6.82 -20.67
N MET A 196 25.51 -7.95 -19.98
CA MET A 196 25.44 -8.06 -18.53
C MET A 196 26.64 -8.84 -18.00
N SER A 197 27.23 -8.40 -16.89
CA SER A 197 28.30 -9.14 -16.23
C SER A 197 28.27 -8.92 -14.72
N HIS A 198 28.76 -9.90 -13.97
CA HIS A 198 28.91 -9.79 -12.53
C HIS A 198 30.12 -10.59 -12.06
N PRO A 199 30.97 -10.07 -11.15
CA PRO A 199 32.21 -10.76 -10.75
C PRO A 199 32.01 -12.15 -10.13
N ARG A 200 30.84 -12.39 -9.53
CA ARG A 200 30.50 -13.65 -8.85
C ARG A 200 29.69 -14.63 -9.70
N PHE A 201 28.93 -14.12 -10.66
CA PHE A 201 27.99 -14.93 -11.45
C PHE A 201 28.49 -14.91 -12.89
N THR A 202 29.39 -15.86 -13.20
CA THR A 202 30.06 -15.97 -14.50
C THR A 202 29.99 -17.40 -15.00
N PHE A 203 29.89 -17.57 -16.31
CA PHE A 203 30.04 -18.86 -16.97
C PHE A 203 31.50 -19.10 -17.32
N ASP A 204 31.90 -20.37 -17.36
CA ASP A 204 33.17 -20.79 -17.94
C ASP A 204 33.02 -20.85 -19.47
N GLU A 205 34.05 -20.44 -20.22
CA GLU A 205 34.02 -20.41 -21.69
C GLU A 205 33.75 -21.78 -22.32
N SER A 206 34.05 -22.87 -21.60
CA SER A 206 33.82 -24.24 -22.05
C SER A 206 32.40 -24.76 -21.84
N MET A 207 31.54 -24.02 -21.12
CA MET A 207 30.17 -24.46 -20.82
C MET A 207 29.26 -24.40 -22.05
N ASN A 208 28.52 -25.49 -22.29
CA ASN A 208 27.42 -25.51 -23.25
C ASN A 208 26.12 -24.92 -22.65
N ASP A 209 25.09 -24.72 -23.48
CA ASP A 209 23.84 -24.06 -23.07
C ASP A 209 23.11 -24.80 -21.94
N GLU A 210 23.15 -26.14 -21.92
CA GLU A 210 22.54 -26.96 -20.87
C GLU A 210 23.26 -26.76 -19.53
N GLN A 211 24.59 -26.78 -19.54
CA GLN A 211 25.42 -26.54 -18.35
C GLN A 211 25.26 -25.11 -17.82
N LYS A 212 25.13 -24.11 -18.71
CA LYS A 212 24.83 -22.73 -18.31
C LYS A 212 23.46 -22.62 -17.64
N MET A 213 22.45 -23.28 -18.20
CA MET A 213 21.11 -23.32 -17.61
C MET A 213 21.11 -23.97 -16.23
N GLU A 214 21.78 -25.12 -16.05
CA GLU A 214 21.92 -25.77 -14.75
C GLU A 214 22.60 -24.85 -13.72
N ARG A 215 23.71 -24.21 -14.11
CA ARG A 215 24.41 -23.27 -13.24
C ARG A 215 23.55 -22.05 -12.88
N ALA A 216 22.80 -21.52 -13.83
CA ALA A 216 21.88 -20.41 -13.59
C ALA A 216 20.71 -20.80 -12.66
N MET A 217 20.24 -22.05 -12.73
CA MET A 217 19.26 -22.59 -11.80
C MET A 217 19.80 -22.70 -10.37
N GLU A 218 21.09 -23.02 -10.20
CA GLU A 218 21.74 -22.96 -8.87
C GLU A 218 21.81 -21.51 -8.35
N TRP A 219 22.17 -20.55 -9.21
CA TRP A 219 22.21 -19.14 -8.84
C TRP A 219 20.84 -18.58 -8.46
N TRP A 220 19.76 -19.12 -9.03
CA TRP A 220 18.39 -18.72 -8.69
C TRP A 220 18.06 -18.87 -7.20
N GLU A 221 18.70 -19.82 -6.50
CA GLU A 221 18.51 -20.02 -5.06
C GLU A 221 19.30 -19.01 -4.22
N ASP A 222 20.22 -18.25 -4.83
CA ASP A 222 20.97 -17.18 -4.17
C ASP A 222 20.23 -15.84 -4.29
N HIS A 223 19.77 -15.30 -3.17
CA HIS A 223 19.12 -14.00 -3.14
C HIS A 223 19.96 -12.85 -3.74
N THR A 224 21.29 -12.93 -3.67
CA THR A 224 22.18 -11.91 -4.24
C THR A 224 22.20 -11.92 -5.76
N PHE A 225 21.93 -13.07 -6.40
CA PHE A 225 21.76 -13.17 -7.86
C PHE A 225 20.60 -12.28 -8.32
N HIS A 226 19.43 -12.43 -7.68
CA HIS A 226 18.25 -11.64 -8.02
C HIS A 226 18.42 -10.14 -7.84
N LEU A 227 19.22 -9.72 -6.85
CA LEU A 227 19.52 -8.31 -6.62
C LEU A 227 20.52 -7.76 -7.64
N SER A 228 21.54 -8.56 -7.99
CA SER A 228 22.54 -8.21 -9.00
C SER A 228 21.94 -8.07 -10.40
N PHE A 229 21.00 -8.97 -10.74
CA PHE A 229 20.31 -9.00 -12.03
C PHE A 229 18.90 -8.40 -11.96
N ALA A 230 18.62 -7.56 -10.96
CA ALA A 230 17.35 -6.85 -10.87
C ALA A 230 17.16 -5.93 -12.10
N ILE A 231 15.96 -5.98 -12.68
CA ILE A 231 15.60 -5.24 -13.89
C ILE A 231 15.26 -3.79 -13.52
N ARG A 232 15.84 -2.82 -14.26
CA ARG A 232 15.80 -1.38 -13.92
C ARG A 232 15.42 -0.44 -15.06
N ASP A 233 15.03 -0.98 -16.20
CA ASP A 233 14.57 -0.21 -17.35
C ASP A 233 13.35 -0.88 -18.00
N PRO A 234 12.47 -0.10 -18.64
CA PRO A 234 11.20 -0.61 -19.14
C PRO A 234 11.34 -1.57 -20.33
N GLU A 235 12.37 -1.42 -21.16
CA GLU A 235 12.57 -2.29 -22.32
C GLU A 235 12.98 -3.69 -21.89
N LEU A 236 13.91 -3.80 -20.93
CA LEU A 236 14.30 -5.08 -20.36
C LEU A 236 13.14 -5.74 -19.59
N ILE A 237 12.27 -4.98 -18.91
CA ILE A 237 11.04 -5.53 -18.32
C ILE A 237 10.18 -6.18 -19.40
N ASN A 238 9.97 -5.50 -20.53
CA ASN A 238 9.12 -6.03 -21.60
C ASN A 238 9.76 -7.24 -22.29
N GLU A 239 11.06 -7.22 -22.54
CA GLU A 239 11.83 -8.35 -23.08
C GLU A 239 11.69 -9.60 -22.19
N MET A 240 11.87 -9.44 -20.88
CA MET A 240 11.69 -10.52 -19.90
C MET A 240 10.25 -11.08 -19.86
N LEU A 241 9.29 -10.28 -20.31
CA LEU A 241 7.88 -10.64 -20.48
C LEU A 241 7.54 -11.01 -21.92
N SER A 242 8.51 -11.42 -22.75
CA SER A 242 8.32 -11.77 -24.17
C SER A 242 7.53 -10.73 -24.96
N TYR A 243 7.76 -9.45 -24.67
CA TYR A 243 7.08 -8.33 -25.31
C TYR A 243 5.55 -8.38 -25.19
N SER A 244 5.03 -8.95 -24.09
CA SER A 244 3.59 -9.12 -23.89
C SER A 244 2.86 -7.87 -23.40
N LEU A 245 3.55 -6.75 -23.19
CA LEU A 245 2.92 -5.51 -22.72
C LEU A 245 2.29 -4.74 -23.89
N GLU A 246 1.10 -4.18 -23.65
CA GLU A 246 0.45 -3.29 -24.62
C GLU A 246 1.30 -2.03 -24.86
N GLU A 247 1.31 -1.52 -26.09
CA GLU A 247 2.07 -0.31 -26.44
C GLU A 247 1.71 0.89 -25.55
N LYS A 248 0.43 1.02 -25.18
CA LYS A 248 -0.02 2.08 -24.25
C LYS A 248 0.70 2.01 -22.91
N GLN A 249 0.89 0.80 -22.37
CA GLN A 249 1.61 0.60 -21.10
C GLN A 249 3.10 0.90 -21.26
N MET A 250 3.70 0.49 -22.39
CA MET A 250 5.10 0.78 -22.69
C MET A 250 5.37 2.28 -22.80
N VAL A 251 4.50 3.04 -23.46
CA VAL A 251 4.60 4.51 -23.50
C VAL A 251 4.60 5.11 -22.09
N ILE A 252 3.70 4.66 -21.20
CA ILE A 252 3.68 5.16 -19.81
C ILE A 252 4.98 4.83 -19.08
N MET A 253 5.53 3.63 -19.28
CA MET A 253 6.77 3.21 -18.62
C MET A 253 8.00 3.96 -19.14
N ARG A 254 8.07 4.25 -20.45
CA ARG A 254 9.11 5.11 -21.05
C ARG A 254 9.03 6.53 -20.51
N ASP A 255 7.83 7.09 -20.44
CA ASP A 255 7.61 8.42 -19.85
C ASP A 255 8.00 8.46 -18.38
N ALA A 256 7.70 7.39 -17.62
CA ALA A 256 8.13 7.25 -16.23
C ALA A 256 9.65 7.26 -16.10
N GLN A 257 10.35 6.50 -16.95
CA GLN A 257 11.82 6.47 -17.00
C GLN A 257 12.38 7.86 -17.36
N ALA A 258 11.82 8.52 -18.37
CA ALA A 258 12.23 9.86 -18.79
C ALA A 258 12.02 10.90 -17.67
N LYS A 259 11.00 10.71 -16.82
CA LYS A 259 10.75 11.54 -15.65
C LYS A 259 11.60 11.18 -14.42
N GLY A 260 12.43 10.15 -14.52
CA GLY A 260 13.32 9.70 -13.45
C GLY A 260 12.65 8.82 -12.39
N ILE A 261 11.46 8.27 -12.67
CA ILE A 261 10.85 7.26 -11.79
C ILE A 261 11.70 5.99 -11.89
N PRO A 262 12.26 5.49 -10.78
CA PRO A 262 13.12 4.32 -10.83
C PRO A 262 12.32 3.06 -11.15
N PHE A 263 12.96 2.06 -11.74
CA PHE A 263 12.41 0.70 -11.84
C PHE A 263 13.32 -0.25 -11.05
N PHE A 264 12.73 -1.21 -10.36
CA PHE A 264 13.49 -2.24 -9.67
C PHE A 264 12.60 -3.47 -9.45
N VAL A 265 12.82 -4.52 -10.23
CA VAL A 265 12.07 -5.78 -10.13
C VAL A 265 13.05 -6.94 -10.17
N THR A 266 12.95 -7.88 -9.23
CA THR A 266 13.80 -9.09 -9.23
C THR A 266 13.36 -10.06 -10.33
N PRO A 267 14.30 -10.85 -10.89
CA PRO A 267 13.97 -11.96 -11.79
C PRO A 267 12.91 -12.89 -11.19
N TYR A 268 13.04 -13.22 -9.89
CA TYR A 268 12.06 -14.01 -9.17
C TYR A 268 10.66 -13.39 -9.22
N TYR A 269 10.50 -12.12 -8.83
CA TYR A 269 9.16 -11.53 -8.75
C TYR A 269 8.54 -11.35 -10.13
N LEU A 270 9.36 -11.04 -11.14
CA LEU A 270 8.90 -10.93 -12.53
C LEU A 270 8.43 -12.28 -13.10
N SER A 271 9.00 -13.40 -12.63
CA SER A 271 8.56 -14.75 -13.02
C SER A 271 7.13 -15.10 -12.60
N LEU A 272 6.53 -14.33 -11.69
CA LEU A 272 5.15 -14.51 -11.25
C LEU A 272 4.11 -13.92 -12.22
N LEU A 273 4.54 -13.14 -13.22
CA LEU A 273 3.63 -12.52 -14.18
C LEU A 273 3.24 -13.48 -15.31
N ASN A 274 1.99 -13.36 -15.76
CA ASN A 274 1.48 -14.10 -16.91
C ASN A 274 1.89 -13.42 -18.21
N VAL A 275 2.77 -14.04 -18.99
CA VAL A 275 3.13 -13.56 -20.34
C VAL A 275 2.04 -13.92 -21.36
N TYR A 276 1.73 -15.21 -21.45
CA TYR A 276 0.58 -15.73 -22.20
C TYR A 276 -0.36 -16.39 -21.20
N ALA A 277 -1.27 -15.60 -20.62
CA ALA A 277 -2.16 -16.09 -19.58
C ALA A 277 -3.01 -17.25 -20.14
N PRO A 278 -2.91 -18.47 -19.59
CA PRO A 278 -3.80 -19.54 -19.99
C PRO A 278 -5.23 -19.18 -19.61
N ASP A 279 -6.23 -19.76 -20.30
CA ASP A 279 -7.65 -19.43 -20.12
C ASP A 279 -8.09 -19.47 -18.64
N PHE A 280 -7.52 -20.38 -17.86
CA PHE A 280 -7.82 -20.56 -16.43
C PHE A 280 -7.19 -19.51 -15.50
N ALA A 281 -6.26 -18.68 -16.00
CA ALA A 281 -5.49 -17.71 -15.22
C ALA A 281 -5.57 -16.28 -15.76
N VAL A 282 -6.49 -16.00 -16.70
CA VAL A 282 -6.67 -14.66 -17.27
C VAL A 282 -6.94 -13.62 -16.19
N GLY A 283 -6.07 -12.62 -16.12
CA GLY A 283 -6.16 -11.53 -15.15
C GLY A 283 -5.87 -11.92 -13.69
N SER A 284 -5.35 -13.13 -13.45
CA SER A 284 -5.00 -13.58 -12.08
C SER A 284 -3.84 -12.76 -11.48
N ASP A 285 -2.91 -12.28 -12.31
CA ASP A 285 -1.73 -11.50 -11.95
C ASP A 285 -1.96 -9.98 -11.94
N LEU A 286 -3.19 -9.50 -12.20
CA LEU A 286 -3.48 -8.05 -12.24
C LEU A 286 -3.05 -7.32 -10.95
N ALA A 287 -3.21 -7.95 -9.79
CA ALA A 287 -2.77 -7.36 -8.52
C ALA A 287 -1.24 -7.24 -8.43
N ILE A 288 -0.48 -8.18 -9.01
CA ILE A 288 1.00 -8.11 -9.10
C ILE A 288 1.40 -7.03 -10.11
N ARG A 289 0.70 -6.94 -11.24
CA ARG A 289 0.93 -5.94 -12.29
C ARG A 289 0.73 -4.51 -11.79
N ASP A 290 -0.30 -4.26 -10.98
CA ASP A 290 -0.54 -2.96 -10.33
C ASP A 290 0.61 -2.52 -9.40
N TYR A 291 1.51 -3.44 -9.02
CA TYR A 291 2.68 -3.16 -8.22
C TYR A 291 3.95 -2.92 -9.01
N ILE A 292 4.01 -3.37 -10.27
CA ILE A 292 5.19 -3.26 -11.13
C ILE A 292 5.02 -2.11 -12.13
N PHE A 293 3.83 -1.96 -12.69
CA PHE A 293 3.58 -1.03 -13.78
C PHE A 293 2.98 0.28 -13.28
N TYR A 294 3.53 1.38 -13.76
CA TYR A 294 3.08 2.72 -13.37
C TYR A 294 1.83 3.14 -14.13
N SER A 295 1.00 3.93 -13.44
CA SER A 295 -0.15 4.62 -14.05
C SER A 295 0.28 5.96 -14.64
N ARG A 296 -0.53 6.49 -15.56
CA ARG A 296 -0.31 7.83 -16.13
C ARG A 296 -0.34 8.90 -15.03
N GLU A 297 -1.26 8.76 -14.08
CA GLU A 297 -1.44 9.69 -12.97
C GLU A 297 -0.21 9.75 -12.07
N LEU A 298 0.41 8.60 -11.77
CA LEU A 298 1.67 8.58 -11.02
C LEU A 298 2.78 9.28 -11.80
N VAL A 299 2.90 9.00 -13.10
CA VAL A 299 3.90 9.67 -13.95
C VAL A 299 3.66 11.17 -13.97
N GLU A 300 2.43 11.65 -14.13
CA GLU A 300 2.12 13.09 -14.14
C GLU A 300 2.41 13.78 -12.80
N GLU A 301 2.14 13.11 -11.68
CA GLU A 301 2.31 13.70 -10.34
C GLU A 301 3.75 13.59 -9.80
N PHE A 302 4.57 12.65 -10.30
CA PHE A 302 5.96 12.52 -9.88
C PHE A 302 6.72 13.86 -10.06
N GLY A 303 7.50 14.27 -9.06
CA GLY A 303 8.04 15.62 -8.94
C GLY A 303 7.25 16.53 -7.98
N ASN A 304 5.97 16.23 -7.75
CA ASN A 304 5.07 17.00 -6.88
C ASN A 304 4.44 16.16 -5.74
N ILE A 305 4.81 14.88 -5.62
CA ILE A 305 4.28 13.99 -4.59
C ILE A 305 4.69 14.52 -3.22
N SER A 306 3.71 14.74 -2.35
CA SER A 306 3.91 15.14 -0.96
C SER A 306 3.89 13.92 -0.03
N ALA A 307 4.49 14.07 1.15
CA ALA A 307 4.37 13.06 2.19
C ALA A 307 2.89 12.90 2.55
N TRP A 308 2.40 11.66 2.52
CA TRP A 308 0.97 11.38 2.70
C TRP A 308 0.48 11.81 4.10
N GLU A 309 1.36 11.75 5.10
CA GLU A 309 1.04 11.99 6.50
C GLU A 309 1.72 13.26 6.97
N LYS A 310 0.95 14.17 7.57
CA LYS A 310 1.43 15.50 7.99
C LYS A 310 2.54 15.39 9.04
N GLU A 311 2.50 14.33 9.85
CA GLU A 311 3.47 14.00 10.89
C GLU A 311 4.86 13.60 10.35
N ASP A 312 4.95 13.23 9.07
CA ASP A 312 6.22 12.88 8.43
C ASP A 312 6.96 14.11 7.88
N ILE A 313 6.37 15.30 7.99
CA ILE A 313 7.07 16.56 7.75
C ILE A 313 7.86 16.90 9.03
N VAL A 314 9.18 16.72 8.97
CA VAL A 314 10.09 16.86 10.11
C VAL A 314 11.03 18.05 9.91
N GLU A 315 11.13 18.90 10.92
CA GLU A 315 12.09 20.01 10.98
C GLU A 315 12.95 19.88 12.24
N ALA A 316 14.27 20.05 12.09
CA ALA A 316 15.21 19.94 13.20
C ALA A 316 14.86 20.91 14.33
N GLY A 317 14.75 20.39 15.56
CA GLY A 317 14.46 21.18 16.76
C GLY A 317 12.99 21.63 16.90
N LYS A 318 12.11 21.28 15.97
CA LYS A 318 10.67 21.60 16.04
C LYS A 318 9.82 20.34 16.21
N PRO A 319 8.68 20.43 16.91
CA PRO A 319 7.75 19.33 16.96
C PRO A 319 7.09 19.11 15.59
N ASN A 320 6.91 17.85 15.19
CA ASN A 320 6.05 17.51 14.05
C ASN A 320 4.57 17.73 14.37
N ALA A 321 3.68 17.45 13.42
CA ALA A 321 2.23 17.63 13.60
C ALA A 321 1.63 16.87 14.80
N ALA A 322 2.27 15.78 15.25
CA ALA A 322 1.88 15.01 16.43
C ALA A 322 2.59 15.44 17.73
N GLY A 323 3.35 16.54 17.70
CA GLY A 323 4.00 17.12 18.88
C GLY A 323 5.39 16.56 19.21
N TRP A 324 5.98 15.73 18.35
CA TRP A 324 7.26 15.07 18.63
C TRP A 324 8.44 15.83 18.02
N ILE A 325 9.43 16.17 18.85
CA ILE A 325 10.75 16.63 18.38
C ILE A 325 11.58 15.37 18.11
N LEU A 326 11.96 15.14 16.85
CA LEU A 326 12.63 13.91 16.44
C LEU A 326 14.15 14.06 16.48
N PRO A 327 14.89 12.98 16.84
CA PRO A 327 16.36 13.02 16.94
C PRO A 327 17.04 13.07 15.57
N THR A 328 16.30 12.71 14.53
CA THR A 328 16.71 12.66 13.13
C THR A 328 15.52 13.02 12.25
N ASP A 329 15.80 13.54 11.07
CA ASP A 329 14.87 13.86 10.00
C ASP A 329 14.29 12.63 9.28
N GLU A 330 15.10 11.59 9.03
CA GLU A 330 14.70 10.48 8.14
C GLU A 330 14.53 9.12 8.83
N ASN A 331 15.17 8.88 9.97
CA ASN A 331 15.28 7.53 10.53
C ASN A 331 14.18 7.17 11.53
N VAL A 332 13.44 8.17 12.04
CA VAL A 332 12.43 7.97 13.08
C VAL A 332 11.14 8.64 12.63
N HIS A 333 10.02 7.89 12.65
CA HIS A 333 8.69 8.49 12.49
C HIS A 333 7.87 8.29 13.77
N ARG A 334 7.20 9.35 14.19
CA ARG A 334 6.32 9.37 15.37
C ARG A 334 5.00 10.03 15.05
N ARG A 335 3.96 9.20 14.98
CA ARG A 335 2.56 9.62 14.79
C ARG A 335 1.70 9.26 15.98
N TYR A 336 2.00 8.11 16.61
CA TYR A 336 1.26 7.59 17.74
C TYR A 336 2.09 7.63 19.03
N PRO A 337 1.47 7.76 20.20
CA PRO A 337 2.22 7.88 21.46
C PRO A 337 3.02 6.63 21.83
N PHE A 338 2.50 5.44 21.51
CA PHE A 338 3.10 4.18 21.95
C PHE A 338 4.00 3.50 20.90
N VAL A 339 4.05 4.05 19.67
CA VAL A 339 4.66 3.40 18.51
C VAL A 339 5.71 4.32 17.89
N ALA A 340 6.90 3.78 17.65
CA ALA A 340 7.90 4.41 16.80
C ALA A 340 8.19 3.54 15.57
N ILE A 341 8.41 4.19 14.43
CA ILE A 341 8.96 3.55 13.24
C ILE A 341 10.45 3.89 13.19
N LEU A 342 11.30 2.89 13.04
CA LEU A 342 12.74 3.00 12.86
C LEU A 342 13.11 2.57 11.44
N ILE A 343 13.77 3.46 10.70
CA ILE A 343 14.34 3.20 9.38
C ILE A 343 15.87 3.20 9.51
N PRO A 344 16.54 2.04 9.51
CA PRO A 344 18.00 1.99 9.60
C PRO A 344 18.68 2.69 8.41
N ASP A 345 19.77 3.40 8.64
CA ASP A 345 20.59 4.06 7.59
C ASP A 345 21.58 3.08 6.93
N ASN A 346 21.06 1.93 6.52
CA ASN A 346 21.81 0.87 5.84
C ASN A 346 21.01 0.36 4.62
N MET A 347 21.42 -0.78 4.04
CA MET A 347 20.69 -1.43 2.94
C MET A 347 19.19 -1.63 3.20
N GLY A 348 18.72 -1.62 4.45
CA GLY A 348 17.30 -1.64 4.80
C GLY A 348 16.50 -0.42 4.32
N ARG A 349 17.15 0.67 3.89
CA ARG A 349 16.51 1.77 3.14
C ARG A 349 16.09 1.35 1.73
N ALA A 350 16.77 0.39 1.12
CA ALA A 350 16.39 -0.16 -0.18
C ALA A 350 15.27 -1.19 -0.04
N CYS A 351 14.45 -1.31 -1.09
CA CYS A 351 13.46 -2.37 -1.22
C CYS A 351 14.04 -3.53 -2.05
N GLY A 352 13.53 -4.75 -1.85
CA GLY A 352 13.79 -5.88 -2.77
C GLY A 352 13.05 -5.78 -4.11
N GLY A 353 12.21 -4.76 -4.27
CA GLY A 353 11.35 -4.48 -5.42
C GLY A 353 10.70 -3.11 -5.22
N LEU A 354 10.50 -2.31 -6.26
CA LEU A 354 9.77 -1.04 -6.14
C LEU A 354 8.28 -1.25 -6.38
N CYS A 355 7.46 -0.96 -5.38
CA CYS A 355 6.01 -0.89 -5.53
C CYS A 355 5.61 0.39 -6.28
N ALA A 356 4.80 0.29 -7.33
CA ALA A 356 4.13 1.43 -7.95
C ALA A 356 3.26 2.22 -6.96
N SER A 357 2.67 1.55 -5.99
CA SER A 357 1.85 2.13 -4.91
C SER A 357 2.65 2.55 -3.67
N CYS A 358 3.98 2.65 -3.75
CA CYS A 358 4.83 2.94 -2.59
C CYS A 358 4.43 4.25 -1.90
N GLN A 359 4.04 4.17 -0.62
CA GLN A 359 3.70 5.35 0.19
C GLN A 359 4.90 6.29 0.42
N ARG A 360 6.12 5.84 0.10
CA ARG A 360 7.36 6.64 0.17
C ARG A 360 7.90 7.02 -1.20
N MET A 361 7.05 7.04 -2.23
CA MET A 361 7.47 7.49 -3.56
C MET A 361 8.02 8.94 -3.54
N TYR A 362 7.56 9.78 -2.61
CA TYR A 362 8.07 11.13 -2.40
C TYR A 362 9.56 11.15 -1.99
N ASP A 363 10.06 10.14 -1.29
CA ASP A 363 11.47 10.04 -0.91
C ASP A 363 12.35 9.64 -2.11
N PHE A 364 11.82 8.84 -3.04
CA PHE A 364 12.49 8.57 -4.31
C PHE A 364 12.58 9.82 -5.19
N GLN A 365 11.52 10.62 -5.22
CA GLN A 365 11.51 11.92 -5.90
C GLN A 365 12.54 12.90 -5.32
N ARG A 366 12.71 12.93 -3.99
CA ARG A 366 13.71 13.77 -3.30
C ARG A 366 15.14 13.23 -3.40
N GLY A 367 15.30 11.99 -3.87
CA GLY A 367 16.59 11.31 -3.94
C GLY A 367 17.10 10.77 -2.60
N SER A 368 16.33 10.90 -1.50
CA SER A 368 16.67 10.35 -0.17
C SER A 368 16.59 8.82 -0.15
N LEU A 369 15.72 8.24 -0.99
CA LEU A 369 15.72 6.82 -1.33
C LEU A 369 16.12 6.64 -2.79
N ASN A 370 17.08 5.77 -3.06
CA ASN A 370 17.40 5.33 -4.41
C ASN A 370 18.00 3.92 -4.39
N PHE A 371 18.04 3.26 -5.54
CA PHE A 371 18.64 1.93 -5.70
C PHE A 371 20.16 2.00 -5.97
N GLN A 372 20.76 3.20 -5.93
CA GLN A 372 22.19 3.46 -6.15
C GLN A 372 22.86 3.84 -4.82
N LEU A 373 22.96 2.86 -3.93
CA LEU A 373 23.34 3.05 -2.53
C LEU A 373 24.72 3.71 -2.34
N ASP A 374 25.64 3.54 -3.30
CA ASP A 374 26.97 4.14 -3.27
C ASP A 374 26.97 5.68 -3.39
N LYS A 375 25.86 6.27 -3.86
CA LYS A 375 25.72 7.73 -4.03
C LYS A 375 25.13 8.42 -2.80
N LEU A 376 24.61 7.67 -1.83
CA LEU A 376 24.08 8.20 -0.57
C LEU A 376 25.19 8.14 0.48
N LYS A 377 26.05 9.17 0.53
CA LYS A 377 27.00 9.32 1.65
C LYS A 377 26.30 10.07 2.78
N PRO A 378 25.95 9.43 3.90
CA PRO A 378 25.33 10.14 5.00
C PRO A 378 26.34 11.13 5.60
N THR A 379 25.83 12.29 6.03
CA THR A 379 26.61 13.34 6.71
C THR A 379 27.15 12.88 8.06
N GLU A 380 26.48 11.92 8.70
CA GLU A 380 26.85 11.30 9.98
C GLU A 380 26.86 9.77 9.84
N ARG A 381 27.77 9.07 10.52
CA ARG A 381 27.85 7.61 10.44
C ARG A 381 26.62 6.96 11.07
N TRP A 382 26.09 5.91 10.46
CA TRP A 382 24.93 5.18 10.99
C TRP A 382 25.08 4.76 12.47
N SER A 383 26.28 4.34 12.88
CA SER A 383 26.54 3.96 14.27
C SER A 383 26.29 5.09 15.26
N GLU A 384 26.60 6.33 14.90
CA GLU A 384 26.43 7.51 15.74
C GLU A 384 24.95 7.92 15.80
N LYS A 385 24.28 7.94 14.65
CA LYS A 385 22.81 8.16 14.57
C LYS A 385 22.04 7.13 15.39
N LEU A 386 22.40 5.85 15.28
CA LEU A 386 21.71 4.77 15.99
C LEU A 386 21.78 4.97 17.51
N VAL A 387 22.92 5.40 18.05
CA VAL A 387 23.05 5.73 19.48
C VAL A 387 22.10 6.86 19.86
N LYS A 388 22.09 7.98 19.12
CA LYS A 388 21.18 9.11 19.37
C LYS A 388 19.70 8.69 19.36
N ILE A 389 19.32 7.85 18.39
CA ILE A 389 17.95 7.33 18.29
C ILE A 389 17.60 6.43 19.48
N MET A 390 18.52 5.55 19.89
CA MET A 390 18.32 4.71 21.06
C MET A 390 18.20 5.53 22.34
N ASP A 391 19.00 6.58 22.51
CA ASP A 391 18.90 7.49 23.65
C ASP A 391 17.55 8.22 23.67
N TYR A 392 17.07 8.67 22.52
CA TYR A 392 15.74 9.23 22.36
C TYR A 392 14.63 8.25 22.79
N PHE A 393 14.70 6.99 22.35
CA PHE A 393 13.73 5.95 22.73
C PHE A 393 13.83 5.53 24.21
N GLU A 394 15.03 5.58 24.79
CA GLU A 394 15.25 5.32 26.21
C GLU A 394 14.56 6.37 27.08
N GLN A 395 14.61 7.64 26.67
CA GLN A 395 14.02 8.76 27.40
C GLN A 395 12.53 8.98 27.13
N ASP A 396 11.93 8.21 26.23
CA ASP A 396 10.52 8.32 25.90
C ASP A 396 9.63 7.68 26.98
N SER A 397 8.73 8.45 27.59
CA SER A 397 7.86 7.96 28.67
C SER A 397 6.73 7.04 28.20
N GLN A 398 6.43 6.98 26.89
CA GLN A 398 5.24 6.33 26.32
C GLN A 398 5.56 5.17 25.37
N LEU A 399 6.74 5.15 24.74
CA LEU A 399 7.09 4.16 23.71
C LEU A 399 7.04 2.71 24.23
N ARG A 400 6.26 1.86 23.53
CA ARG A 400 6.07 0.42 23.83
C ARG A 400 6.27 -0.51 22.63
N ASP A 401 6.24 0.02 21.42
CA ASP A 401 6.28 -0.73 20.16
C ASP A 401 7.25 -0.07 19.18
N ILE A 402 8.27 -0.79 18.74
CA ILE A 402 9.19 -0.34 17.69
C ILE A 402 8.96 -1.19 16.44
N LEU A 403 8.61 -0.54 15.34
CA LEU A 403 8.60 -1.13 14.01
C LEU A 403 9.88 -0.77 13.27
N ILE A 404 10.75 -1.75 13.06
CA ILE A 404 11.93 -1.62 12.22
C ILE A 404 11.50 -1.91 10.79
N THR A 405 11.70 -0.96 9.90
CA THR A 405 11.33 -1.02 8.49
C THR A 405 12.33 -0.17 7.69
N GLY A 406 11.94 0.28 6.52
CA GLY A 406 12.70 1.16 5.64
C GLY A 406 12.07 1.04 4.26
N GLY A 407 12.89 0.89 3.23
CA GLY A 407 12.38 0.21 2.03
C GLY A 407 11.93 -1.21 2.38
N ASP A 408 12.78 -1.95 3.11
CA ASP A 408 12.48 -3.28 3.62
C ASP A 408 13.45 -3.71 4.74
N ALA A 409 12.96 -4.14 5.91
CA ALA A 409 13.82 -4.51 7.04
C ALA A 409 14.80 -5.66 6.74
N LEU A 410 14.40 -6.62 5.88
CA LEU A 410 15.20 -7.81 5.58
C LEU A 410 16.20 -7.59 4.45
N MET A 411 16.21 -6.41 3.81
CA MET A 411 17.27 -6.02 2.87
C MET A 411 18.60 -5.73 3.60
N ALA A 412 18.55 -5.44 4.89
CA ALA A 412 19.76 -5.40 5.70
C ALA A 412 20.42 -6.79 5.73
N SER A 413 21.75 -6.85 5.63
CA SER A 413 22.48 -8.10 5.85
C SER A 413 22.26 -8.62 7.28
N ASP A 414 22.43 -9.92 7.50
CA ASP A 414 22.21 -10.54 8.82
C ASP A 414 23.02 -9.84 9.92
N LYS A 415 24.28 -9.51 9.63
CA LYS A 415 25.15 -8.74 10.55
C LYS A 415 24.59 -7.35 10.86
N SER A 416 24.08 -6.64 9.86
CA SER A 416 23.51 -5.30 10.03
C SER A 416 22.19 -5.33 10.79
N LEU A 417 21.31 -6.28 10.47
CA LEU A 417 20.04 -6.47 11.19
C LEU A 417 20.30 -6.84 12.65
N LYS A 418 21.25 -7.75 12.91
CA LYS A 418 21.67 -8.13 14.27
C LYS A 418 22.12 -6.91 15.08
N LYS A 419 22.93 -6.02 14.50
CA LYS A 419 23.35 -4.77 15.17
C LYS A 419 22.17 -3.88 15.56
N VAL A 420 21.17 -3.72 14.70
CA VAL A 420 19.99 -2.90 15.00
C VAL A 420 19.16 -3.54 16.11
N LEU A 421 18.92 -4.85 16.03
CA LEU A 421 18.20 -5.61 17.05
C LEU A 421 18.93 -5.59 18.40
N ASP A 422 20.26 -5.75 18.40
CA ASP A 422 21.09 -5.65 19.60
C ASP A 422 20.99 -4.26 20.24
N ALA A 423 21.05 -3.19 19.45
CA ALA A 423 20.89 -1.82 19.96
C ALA A 423 19.51 -1.58 20.59
N VAL A 424 18.44 -2.09 19.99
CA VAL A 424 17.08 -2.02 20.55
C VAL A 424 16.98 -2.81 21.85
N TYR A 425 17.61 -3.99 21.92
CA TYR A 425 17.68 -4.79 23.15
C TYR A 425 18.41 -4.03 24.27
N ASP A 426 19.60 -3.50 23.99
CA ASP A 426 20.42 -2.80 24.97
C ASP A 426 19.72 -1.55 25.50
N MET A 427 19.07 -0.78 24.60
CA MET A 427 18.22 0.36 24.98
C MET A 427 17.09 -0.07 25.93
N ALA A 428 16.38 -1.15 25.60
CA ALA A 428 15.29 -1.64 26.45
C ALA A 428 15.78 -2.10 27.83
N VAL A 429 16.97 -2.72 27.91
CA VAL A 429 17.63 -3.06 29.20
C VAL A 429 17.90 -1.79 30.00
N ARG A 430 18.59 -0.80 29.41
CA ARG A 430 18.92 0.45 30.11
C ARG A 430 17.67 1.18 30.60
N LYS A 431 16.64 1.27 29.76
CA LYS A 431 15.34 1.87 30.10
C LYS A 431 14.71 1.21 31.32
N LYS A 432 14.75 -0.13 31.38
CA LYS A 432 14.22 -0.92 32.49
C LYS A 432 15.04 -0.74 33.77
N GLU A 433 16.37 -0.74 33.68
CA GLU A 433 17.23 -0.47 34.83
C GLU A 433 17.05 0.95 35.37
N ALA A 434 16.90 1.94 34.49
CA ALA A 434 16.59 3.30 34.89
C ALA A 434 15.23 3.38 35.60
N ASN A 435 14.21 2.63 35.16
CA ASN A 435 12.92 2.56 35.83
C ASN A 435 12.96 2.01 37.26
N LYS A 436 13.93 1.15 37.61
CA LYS A 436 14.12 0.69 39.00
C LYS A 436 14.50 1.83 39.94
N LYS A 437 15.16 2.86 39.42
CA LYS A 437 15.61 4.05 40.17
C LYS A 437 14.59 5.19 40.13
N ARG A 438 13.60 5.14 39.23
CA ARG A 438 12.57 6.18 39.11
C ARG A 438 11.47 5.97 40.17
N PRO A 439 11.00 7.04 40.83
CA PRO A 439 9.86 6.96 41.74
C PRO A 439 8.60 6.39 41.07
N ASP A 440 7.73 5.78 41.88
CA ASP A 440 6.42 5.35 41.41
C ASP A 440 5.62 6.55 40.85
N GLY A 441 4.90 6.32 39.75
CA GLY A 441 4.23 7.38 38.99
C GLY A 441 5.13 8.16 38.01
N LYS A 442 6.47 8.01 38.07
CA LYS A 442 7.43 8.63 37.13
C LYS A 442 8.16 7.61 36.23
N LYS A 443 7.78 6.34 36.27
CA LYS A 443 8.37 5.30 35.43
C LYS A 443 7.97 5.48 33.97
N TYR A 444 8.92 5.26 33.07
CA TYR A 444 8.68 5.28 31.64
C TYR A 444 8.10 3.94 31.19
N ALA A 445 7.37 3.95 30.08
CA ALA A 445 6.86 2.74 29.47
C ALA A 445 8.00 1.80 29.05
N GLU A 446 7.91 0.53 29.46
CA GLU A 446 8.82 -0.52 28.99
C GLU A 446 8.41 -0.98 27.58
N LEU A 447 9.41 -1.37 26.78
CA LEU A 447 9.20 -1.92 25.44
C LEU A 447 8.52 -3.29 25.55
N LEU A 448 7.39 -3.46 24.85
CA LEU A 448 6.59 -4.69 24.87
C LEU A 448 6.58 -5.42 23.53
N ARG A 449 6.81 -4.69 22.43
CA ARG A 449 6.73 -5.22 21.07
C ARG A 449 7.88 -4.73 20.20
N VAL A 450 8.42 -5.64 19.39
CA VAL A 450 9.30 -5.33 18.26
C VAL A 450 8.72 -5.95 17.00
N ARG A 451 8.70 -5.15 15.93
CA ARG A 451 8.16 -5.55 14.62
C ARG A 451 9.18 -5.35 13.52
N LEU A 452 9.17 -6.22 12.52
CA LEU A 452 9.92 -6.05 11.27
C LEU A 452 8.92 -5.90 10.12
N GLY A 453 8.98 -4.80 9.37
CA GLY A 453 8.23 -4.61 8.13
C GLY A 453 9.05 -5.08 6.93
N THR A 454 8.56 -6.05 6.18
CA THR A 454 9.30 -6.64 5.05
C THR A 454 8.37 -7.21 3.99
N ARG A 455 8.69 -7.01 2.72
CA ARG A 455 8.08 -7.68 1.58
C ARG A 455 8.97 -8.77 0.99
N LEU A 456 10.18 -9.01 1.53
CA LEU A 456 11.08 -10.03 0.95
C LEU A 456 10.53 -11.45 0.90
N PRO A 457 9.65 -11.94 1.81
CA PRO A 457 9.01 -13.23 1.60
C PRO A 457 8.24 -13.32 0.26
N VAL A 458 7.81 -12.17 -0.28
CA VAL A 458 7.15 -12.04 -1.59
C VAL A 458 8.13 -11.67 -2.70
N TYR A 459 8.98 -10.67 -2.52
CA TYR A 459 9.88 -10.19 -3.59
C TYR A 459 11.12 -11.05 -3.81
N LEU A 460 11.60 -11.70 -2.74
CA LEU A 460 12.89 -12.39 -2.72
C LEU A 460 12.92 -13.43 -1.58
N PRO A 461 12.10 -14.49 -1.64
CA PRO A 461 11.98 -15.46 -0.56
C PRO A 461 13.31 -16.14 -0.19
N GLN A 462 14.24 -16.23 -1.13
CA GLN A 462 15.60 -16.76 -0.96
C GLN A 462 16.39 -16.00 0.14
N ARG A 463 16.04 -14.73 0.44
CA ARG A 463 16.68 -13.96 1.51
C ARG A 463 16.41 -14.57 2.89
N VAL A 464 15.33 -15.33 3.06
CA VAL A 464 14.97 -16.01 4.31
C VAL A 464 15.76 -17.32 4.43
N ASN A 465 17.05 -17.16 4.76
CA ASN A 465 18.01 -18.24 4.97
C ASN A 465 18.20 -18.55 6.47
N ASP A 466 18.99 -19.56 6.79
CA ASP A 466 19.15 -20.03 8.17
C ASP A 466 19.94 -19.05 9.05
N GLY A 467 20.84 -18.27 8.46
CA GLY A 467 21.57 -17.19 9.14
C GLY A 467 20.63 -16.09 9.66
N LEU A 468 19.66 -15.66 8.84
CA LEU A 468 18.62 -14.74 9.26
C LEU A 468 17.78 -15.33 10.39
N ILE A 469 17.37 -16.59 10.26
CA ILE A 469 16.55 -17.27 11.28
C ILE A 469 17.27 -17.31 12.62
N GLU A 470 18.59 -17.55 12.63
CA GLU A 470 19.37 -17.54 13.86
C GLU A 470 19.40 -16.16 14.51
N VAL A 471 19.66 -15.10 13.74
CA VAL A 471 19.63 -13.71 14.25
C VAL A 471 18.28 -13.38 14.91
N LEU A 472 17.18 -13.78 14.26
CA LEU A 472 15.83 -13.55 14.77
C LEU A 472 15.53 -14.36 16.05
N ARG A 473 16.01 -15.61 16.12
CA ARG A 473 15.85 -16.50 17.27
C ARG A 473 16.63 -15.99 18.48
N GLU A 474 17.92 -15.72 18.31
CA GLU A 474 18.80 -15.18 19.36
C GLU A 474 18.22 -13.91 19.97
N PHE A 475 17.81 -12.96 19.12
CA PHE A 475 17.21 -11.70 19.58
C PHE A 475 15.95 -11.96 20.40
N LYS A 476 15.02 -12.78 19.88
CA LYS A 476 13.77 -13.09 20.57
C LYS A 476 14.03 -13.69 21.95
N GLU A 477 14.93 -14.67 22.05
CA GLU A 477 15.20 -15.38 23.29
C GLU A 477 15.72 -14.45 24.39
N LYS A 478 16.69 -13.60 24.07
CA LYS A 478 17.21 -12.63 25.06
C LYS A 478 16.21 -11.51 25.36
N ALA A 479 15.50 -10.99 24.35
CA ALA A 479 14.51 -9.93 24.50
C ALA A 479 13.31 -10.37 25.36
N LYS A 480 12.88 -11.63 25.23
CA LYS A 480 11.82 -12.20 26.06
C LYS A 480 12.18 -12.20 27.55
N LYS A 481 13.43 -12.51 27.90
CA LYS A 481 13.91 -12.54 29.30
C LYS A 481 13.80 -11.17 29.98
N ILE A 482 13.85 -10.08 29.23
CA ILE A 482 13.76 -8.72 29.77
C ILE A 482 12.33 -8.15 29.75
N GLY A 483 11.35 -8.90 29.24
CA GLY A 483 9.92 -8.54 29.32
C GLY A 483 9.27 -8.17 27.99
N ILE A 484 9.98 -8.22 26.86
CA ILE A 484 9.38 -8.02 25.54
C ILE A 484 8.51 -9.23 25.20
N LYS A 485 7.24 -8.99 24.86
CA LYS A 485 6.21 -10.05 24.75
C LYS A 485 5.87 -10.42 23.31
N GLN A 486 6.01 -9.48 22.38
CA GLN A 486 5.53 -9.63 21.01
C GLN A 486 6.63 -9.37 19.99
N PHE A 487 6.81 -10.32 19.09
CA PHE A 487 7.79 -10.32 18.00
C PHE A 487 7.03 -10.58 16.72
N VAL A 488 6.90 -9.57 15.87
CA VAL A 488 6.00 -9.62 14.70
C VAL A 488 6.78 -9.34 13.43
N ILE A 489 6.55 -10.14 12.40
CA ILE A 489 6.96 -9.84 11.04
C ILE A 489 5.70 -9.45 10.28
N GLN A 490 5.71 -8.23 9.79
CA GLN A 490 4.65 -7.66 8.98
C GLN A 490 5.03 -7.83 7.51
N THR A 491 4.44 -8.82 6.87
CA THR A 491 4.60 -9.10 5.43
C THR A 491 3.69 -8.23 4.59
N HIS A 492 3.90 -8.29 3.27
CA HIS A 492 3.14 -7.52 2.29
C HIS A 492 2.82 -8.36 1.04
N PHE A 493 1.91 -9.33 1.22
CA PHE A 493 1.26 -10.09 0.15
C PHE A 493 -0.01 -9.35 -0.30
N GLU A 494 -0.24 -9.37 -1.61
CA GLU A 494 -1.24 -8.63 -2.37
C GLU A 494 -2.09 -9.55 -3.25
N SER A 495 -1.52 -10.69 -3.66
CA SER A 495 -2.19 -11.67 -4.50
C SER A 495 -2.01 -13.10 -3.98
N PRO A 496 -3.02 -13.98 -4.12
CA PRO A 496 -2.86 -15.41 -3.89
C PRO A 496 -1.73 -16.04 -4.73
N LEU A 497 -1.40 -15.46 -5.89
CA LEU A 497 -0.30 -15.92 -6.74
C LEU A 497 1.09 -15.71 -6.13
N GLU A 498 1.23 -14.74 -5.22
CA GLU A 498 2.50 -14.48 -4.52
C GLU A 498 2.80 -15.55 -3.46
N LEU A 499 1.82 -16.39 -3.08
CA LEU A 499 2.02 -17.57 -2.25
C LEU A 499 2.53 -18.73 -3.10
N THR A 500 3.83 -18.75 -3.36
CA THR A 500 4.56 -19.79 -4.09
C THR A 500 5.18 -20.79 -3.11
N PRO A 501 5.70 -21.94 -3.58
CA PRO A 501 6.45 -22.85 -2.72
C PRO A 501 7.65 -22.18 -2.02
N ALA A 502 8.32 -21.24 -2.69
CA ALA A 502 9.44 -20.50 -2.13
C ALA A 502 8.98 -19.51 -1.04
N SER A 503 7.90 -18.77 -1.27
CA SER A 503 7.38 -17.84 -0.25
C SER A 503 6.72 -18.55 0.93
N GLU A 504 6.07 -19.70 0.70
CA GLU A 504 5.58 -20.58 1.77
C GLU A 504 6.74 -21.06 2.66
N LYS A 505 7.82 -21.56 2.06
CA LYS A 505 9.03 -21.99 2.78
C LYS A 505 9.63 -20.84 3.59
N ALA A 506 9.71 -19.64 3.00
CA ALA A 506 10.19 -18.44 3.70
C ALA A 506 9.31 -18.12 4.92
N VAL A 507 7.99 -18.08 4.77
CA VAL A 507 7.05 -17.83 5.88
C VAL A 507 7.17 -18.90 6.98
N ARG A 508 7.27 -20.18 6.61
CA ARG A 508 7.47 -21.28 7.57
C ARG A 508 8.77 -21.14 8.36
N LYS A 509 9.87 -20.72 7.71
CA LYS A 509 11.15 -20.43 8.39
C LYS A 509 11.02 -19.24 9.37
N LEU A 510 10.33 -18.17 8.98
CA LEU A 510 10.08 -17.04 9.87
C LEU A 510 9.27 -17.44 11.11
N LEU A 511 8.23 -18.27 10.93
CA LEU A 511 7.44 -18.83 12.02
C LEU A 511 8.28 -19.74 12.93
N SER A 512 9.28 -20.47 12.40
CA SER A 512 10.16 -21.33 13.20
C SER A 512 11.19 -20.58 14.04
N ALA A 513 11.52 -19.32 13.69
CA ALA A 513 12.20 -18.38 14.59
C ALA A 513 11.29 -17.99 15.79
N GLY A 514 10.01 -18.34 15.71
CA GLY A 514 9.00 -18.06 16.71
C GLY A 514 8.53 -16.62 16.72
N TRP A 515 8.63 -15.92 15.58
CA TRP A 515 8.02 -14.63 15.33
C TRP A 515 6.63 -14.82 14.72
N MET A 516 5.66 -14.01 15.13
CA MET A 516 4.32 -14.02 14.52
C MET A 516 4.40 -13.38 13.14
N VAL A 517 3.80 -14.02 12.13
CA VAL A 517 3.70 -13.45 10.79
C VAL A 517 2.30 -12.86 10.60
N THR A 518 2.23 -11.64 10.11
CA THR A 518 0.99 -10.90 9.83
C THR A 518 1.12 -10.22 8.48
N ASN A 519 0.02 -9.97 7.78
CA ASN A 519 0.07 -9.38 6.44
C ASN A 519 -0.55 -7.97 6.40
N GLN A 520 0.11 -7.03 5.73
CA GLN A 520 -0.47 -5.76 5.31
C GLN A 520 -0.74 -5.82 3.80
N LEU A 521 -1.99 -5.58 3.42
CA LEU A 521 -2.41 -5.51 2.03
C LEU A 521 -2.91 -4.11 1.73
N VAL A 522 -2.49 -3.54 0.61
CA VAL A 522 -2.98 -2.28 0.04
C VAL A 522 -4.14 -2.63 -0.87
N PHE A 523 -5.31 -2.04 -0.58
CA PHE A 523 -6.52 -2.39 -1.29
C PHE A 523 -6.60 -1.68 -2.66
N THR A 524 -5.89 -2.21 -3.66
CA THR A 524 -5.93 -1.73 -5.05
C THR A 524 -7.22 -2.15 -5.76
N VAL A 525 -7.50 -1.57 -6.93
CA VAL A 525 -8.65 -1.98 -7.75
C VAL A 525 -8.58 -3.48 -8.07
N SER A 526 -7.40 -3.99 -8.46
CA SER A 526 -7.21 -5.40 -8.75
C SER A 526 -7.31 -6.30 -7.52
N ALA A 527 -6.86 -5.83 -6.35
CA ALA A 527 -7.00 -6.55 -5.08
C ALA A 527 -8.42 -6.47 -4.49
N SER A 528 -9.25 -5.53 -4.95
CA SER A 528 -10.63 -5.33 -4.47
C SER A 528 -11.68 -6.26 -5.07
N ARG A 529 -11.28 -7.13 -6.01
CA ARG A 529 -12.18 -8.09 -6.66
C ARG A 529 -12.72 -9.08 -5.61
N ARG A 530 -14.03 -9.37 -5.67
CA ARG A 530 -14.71 -10.22 -4.68
C ARG A 530 -14.00 -11.56 -4.52
N GLY A 531 -13.61 -11.92 -3.30
CA GLY A 531 -12.92 -13.17 -2.97
C GLY A 531 -11.40 -13.14 -3.11
N HIS A 532 -10.80 -12.14 -3.76
CA HIS A 532 -9.35 -12.12 -4.03
C HIS A 532 -8.50 -11.98 -2.76
N THR A 533 -9.02 -11.27 -1.76
CA THR A 533 -8.31 -10.90 -0.52
C THR A 533 -9.05 -11.34 0.74
N SER A 534 -10.08 -12.18 0.58
CA SER A 534 -10.99 -12.60 1.66
C SER A 534 -10.45 -13.76 2.50
#